data_AF-A0A661BY34-F1
#
_entry.id   AF-A0A661BY34-F1
#
_cell.length_a   1.000
_cell.length_b   1.000
_cell.length_c   1.000
_cell.angle_alpha   90.00
_cell.angle_beta   90.00
_cell.angle_gamma   90.00
#
_symmetry.space_group_name_H-M   'P 1'
#
loop_
_entity.id
_entity.type
_entity.pdbx_description
1 polymer ?
#
loop_
_entity_poly.entity_id
_entity_poly.type
_entity_poly.pdbx_seq_one_letter_code
_entity_poly.pdbx_strand_id
1 'polypeptide(L)'
;MVFFSMLDISKSNIFWTVARHVFIWITVAIVPFFSSTINAAVTVPIEVQMPGTQPGEVGNLESPDKCDNCHQSSDPVVNIAHDWRGSMMSHAGRDPIFWATVAIAEQDFDGSGDLCIRCHTMGGWLAGRSTPTDGSALTQADAAEGVSCDTCHKMTNPDNSEHIGVQNVPFIANDGGSPAEGHYGSSQLSISNDNAKLGPYADAVPKHQWDESQFHRSVDFCGSCHDVSNPVVGDLAPNNGAQQVLEPGTFNGLLDTIINPQSIETKAAFNNPPYKYGVVERTFSEYKAGLLSQTLVSDYDALPGDLKAGAILNAYTAASLAGNGGDYEDGSARYFSC
;
A
#
# COMPACT_ATOMS: atom_id res chain seq x y z
N MET A 1 -39.97 -53.46 -58.98
CA MET A 1 -38.65 -54.08 -59.26
C MET A 1 -37.74 -52.97 -59.76
N VAL A 2 -37.10 -52.23 -58.84
CA VAL A 2 -36.03 -51.25 -59.14
C VAL A 2 -34.97 -51.45 -58.07
N PHE A 3 -33.75 -51.67 -58.54
CA PHE A 3 -32.59 -52.15 -57.79
C PHE A 3 -32.08 -51.12 -56.77
N PHE A 4 -31.72 -51.61 -55.58
CA PHE A 4 -30.85 -50.94 -54.62
C PHE A 4 -29.44 -50.79 -55.21
N SER A 5 -28.88 -49.58 -55.14
CA SER A 5 -27.43 -49.35 -55.24
C SER A 5 -26.99 -48.64 -53.96
N MET A 6 -26.41 -49.42 -53.05
CA MET A 6 -25.64 -48.90 -51.90
C MET A 6 -24.44 -48.13 -52.43
N LEU A 7 -24.45 -46.80 -52.28
CA LEU A 7 -23.24 -45.97 -52.36
C LEU A 7 -22.78 -45.65 -50.94
N ASP A 8 -21.55 -46.05 -50.69
CA ASP A 8 -20.82 -46.18 -49.46
C ASP A 8 -20.63 -44.83 -48.71
N ILE A 9 -21.34 -44.66 -47.60
CA ILE A 9 -21.29 -43.48 -46.70
C ILE A 9 -20.02 -43.51 -45.81
N SER A 10 -19.11 -44.48 -45.96
CA SER A 10 -17.91 -44.56 -45.11
C SER A 10 -16.81 -43.55 -45.47
N LYS A 11 -16.80 -42.99 -46.70
CA LYS A 11 -15.72 -42.09 -47.16
C LYS A 11 -15.90 -40.61 -46.82
N SER A 12 -17.13 -40.16 -46.50
CA SER A 12 -17.40 -38.76 -46.17
C SER A 12 -17.01 -38.39 -44.73
N ASN A 13 -17.05 -39.34 -43.80
CA ASN A 13 -16.70 -39.07 -42.39
C ASN A 13 -15.19 -38.89 -42.16
N ILE A 14 -14.32 -39.53 -42.97
CA ILE A 14 -12.87 -39.39 -42.83
C ILE A 14 -12.41 -37.98 -43.27
N PHE A 15 -12.95 -37.45 -44.36
CA PHE A 15 -12.58 -36.11 -44.85
C PHE A 15 -12.96 -34.99 -43.88
N TRP A 16 -14.15 -35.08 -43.27
CA TRP A 16 -14.60 -34.11 -42.26
C TRP A 16 -13.82 -34.23 -40.94
N THR A 17 -13.41 -35.44 -40.57
CA THR A 17 -12.63 -35.66 -39.34
C THR A 17 -11.20 -35.17 -39.52
N VAL A 18 -10.55 -35.44 -40.65
CA VAL A 18 -9.18 -34.98 -40.94
C VAL A 18 -9.14 -33.45 -41.11
N ALA A 19 -10.10 -32.84 -41.82
CA ALA A 19 -10.15 -31.38 -41.97
C ALA A 19 -10.37 -30.67 -40.63
N ARG A 20 -11.21 -31.21 -39.73
CA ARG A 20 -11.46 -30.66 -38.40
C ARG A 20 -10.26 -30.81 -37.46
N HIS A 21 -9.52 -31.91 -37.55
CA HIS A 21 -8.27 -32.07 -36.78
C HIS A 21 -7.18 -31.15 -37.32
N VAL A 22 -6.99 -31.05 -38.64
CA VAL A 22 -6.00 -30.14 -39.24
C VAL A 22 -6.31 -28.67 -38.92
N PHE A 23 -7.59 -28.27 -38.92
CA PHE A 23 -7.98 -26.91 -38.51
C PHE A 23 -7.68 -26.66 -37.02
N ILE A 24 -8.02 -27.59 -36.12
CA ILE A 24 -7.72 -27.49 -34.68
C ILE A 24 -6.21 -27.47 -34.41
N TRP A 25 -5.42 -28.28 -35.12
CA TRP A 25 -3.96 -28.28 -34.99
C TRP A 25 -3.33 -26.99 -35.54
N ILE A 26 -3.90 -26.38 -36.59
CA ILE A 26 -3.43 -25.08 -37.11
C ILE A 26 -3.80 -23.94 -36.16
N THR A 27 -4.99 -23.93 -35.53
CA THR A 27 -5.30 -22.92 -34.50
C THR A 27 -4.47 -23.12 -33.23
N VAL A 28 -4.24 -24.36 -32.79
CA VAL A 28 -3.40 -24.66 -31.60
C VAL A 28 -1.91 -24.43 -31.88
N ALA A 29 -1.45 -24.52 -33.13
CA ALA A 29 -0.05 -24.26 -33.50
C ALA A 29 0.25 -22.80 -33.87
N ILE A 30 -0.76 -21.98 -34.19
CA ILE A 30 -0.58 -20.54 -34.50
C ILE A 30 -0.81 -19.65 -33.27
N VAL A 31 -1.59 -20.09 -32.27
CA VAL A 31 -1.78 -19.35 -31.01
C VAL A 31 -0.52 -19.21 -30.12
N PRO A 32 0.52 -20.07 -30.12
CA PRO A 32 1.69 -19.85 -29.29
C PRO A 32 2.71 -18.87 -29.90
N PHE A 33 2.45 -18.28 -31.09
CA PHE A 33 3.40 -17.37 -31.74
C PHE A 33 3.16 -15.88 -31.47
N PHE A 34 2.11 -15.54 -30.71
CA PHE A 34 1.98 -14.23 -30.06
C PHE A 34 2.03 -14.40 -28.53
N SER A 35 3.01 -15.15 -28.03
CA SER A 35 3.54 -14.84 -26.70
C SER A 35 4.30 -13.52 -26.84
N SER A 36 3.59 -12.39 -26.78
CA SER A 36 4.20 -11.15 -26.35
C SER A 36 4.89 -11.47 -25.04
N THR A 37 6.22 -11.46 -25.02
CA THR A 37 6.97 -11.39 -23.77
C THR A 37 6.55 -10.09 -23.11
N ILE A 38 5.57 -10.16 -22.21
CA ILE A 38 5.22 -9.04 -21.35
C ILE A 38 6.44 -8.90 -20.44
N ASN A 39 7.34 -7.99 -20.82
CA ASN A 39 8.44 -7.60 -19.96
C ASN A 39 7.84 -6.60 -18.97
N ALA A 40 8.03 -6.84 -17.68
CA ALA A 40 7.60 -5.90 -16.66
C ALA A 40 8.28 -4.54 -16.85
N ALA A 41 7.57 -3.47 -16.48
CA ALA A 41 8.13 -2.13 -16.51
C ALA A 41 9.40 -2.04 -15.65
N VAL A 42 10.44 -1.47 -16.24
CA VAL A 42 11.72 -1.20 -15.58
C VAL A 42 11.88 0.28 -15.19
N THR A 43 10.83 1.07 -15.41
CA THR A 43 10.77 2.50 -15.12
C THR A 43 9.40 2.81 -14.52
N VAL A 44 9.38 3.62 -13.47
CA VAL A 44 8.14 4.09 -12.85
C VAL A 44 7.71 5.40 -13.51
N PRO A 45 6.54 5.47 -14.18
CA PRO A 45 6.05 6.70 -14.77
C PRO A 45 5.85 7.79 -13.72
N ILE A 46 6.03 9.06 -14.09
CA ILE A 46 5.91 10.16 -13.13
C ILE A 46 4.48 10.32 -12.59
N GLU A 47 3.47 9.80 -13.29
CA GLU A 47 2.07 9.74 -12.84
C GLU A 47 1.85 8.72 -11.71
N VAL A 48 2.78 7.78 -11.52
CA VAL A 48 2.72 6.76 -10.46
C VAL A 48 3.59 7.16 -9.26
N GLN A 49 4.64 7.94 -9.50
CA GLN A 49 5.55 8.38 -8.45
C GLN A 49 4.83 9.22 -7.40
N MET A 50 5.27 9.10 -6.15
CA MET A 50 4.61 9.71 -4.98
C MET A 50 5.62 10.44 -4.08
N PRO A 51 5.25 11.57 -3.45
CA PRO A 51 6.11 12.29 -2.51
C PRO A 51 6.47 11.47 -1.26
N GLY A 52 7.44 11.93 -0.48
CA GLY A 52 7.95 11.26 0.73
C GLY A 52 9.34 10.66 0.52
N THR A 53 9.82 9.86 1.47
CA THR A 53 11.09 9.14 1.38
C THR A 53 11.12 8.26 0.13
N GLN A 54 12.17 8.38 -0.68
CA GLN A 54 12.36 7.60 -1.91
C GLN A 54 13.31 6.41 -1.71
N PRO A 55 13.31 5.45 -2.65
CA PRO A 55 14.21 4.30 -2.59
C PRO A 55 15.69 4.71 -2.51
N GLY A 56 16.42 4.09 -1.58
CA GLY A 56 17.84 4.33 -1.34
C GLY A 56 18.17 5.57 -0.50
N GLU A 57 17.17 6.37 -0.09
CA GLU A 57 17.41 7.58 0.70
C GLU A 57 17.57 7.30 2.20
N VAL A 58 17.02 6.18 2.67
CA VAL A 58 17.18 5.69 4.04
C VAL A 58 17.93 4.37 4.05
N GLY A 59 18.80 4.22 5.03
CA GLY A 59 19.54 2.98 5.29
C GLY A 59 19.13 2.35 6.62
N ASN A 60 19.74 1.21 6.94
CA ASN A 60 19.64 0.56 8.26
C ASN A 60 18.19 0.22 8.65
N LEU A 61 17.41 -0.30 7.70
CA LEU A 61 16.20 -1.05 8.03
C LEU A 61 16.63 -2.47 8.43
N GLU A 62 16.32 -2.83 9.66
CA GLU A 62 16.62 -4.13 10.22
C GLU A 62 15.49 -5.11 9.89
N SER A 63 15.88 -6.36 9.61
CA SER A 63 14.90 -7.44 9.46
C SER A 63 14.14 -7.65 10.78
N PRO A 64 12.83 -7.96 10.74
CA PRO A 64 12.04 -8.32 11.91
C PRO A 64 12.66 -9.40 12.79
N ASP A 65 13.41 -10.34 12.20
CA ASP A 65 14.12 -11.40 12.92
C ASP A 65 15.07 -10.86 14.00
N LYS A 66 15.62 -9.65 13.81
CA LYS A 66 16.44 -8.98 14.83
C LYS A 66 15.60 -8.58 16.03
N CYS A 67 14.41 -8.04 15.79
CA CYS A 67 13.47 -7.59 16.80
C CYS A 67 12.93 -8.77 17.61
N ASP A 68 12.65 -9.90 16.95
CA ASP A 68 12.05 -11.07 17.59
C ASP A 68 12.90 -11.69 18.69
N ASN A 69 14.22 -11.53 18.61
CA ASN A 69 15.15 -11.99 19.65
C ASN A 69 14.84 -11.40 21.04
N CYS A 70 14.11 -10.28 21.11
CA CYS A 70 13.69 -9.64 22.35
C CYS A 70 12.17 -9.36 22.42
N HIS A 71 11.51 -9.16 21.28
CA HIS A 71 10.09 -8.79 21.19
C HIS A 71 9.15 -10.00 20.98
N GLN A 72 9.70 -11.22 20.96
CA GLN A 72 8.94 -12.44 21.16
C GLN A 72 8.83 -12.75 22.65
N SER A 73 7.61 -12.98 23.12
CA SER A 73 7.32 -13.28 24.54
C SER A 73 6.41 -14.49 24.67
N SER A 74 6.44 -15.18 25.81
CA SER A 74 5.38 -16.12 26.20
C SER A 74 4.21 -15.43 26.90
N ASP A 75 4.34 -14.12 27.16
CA ASP A 75 3.28 -13.29 27.75
C ASP A 75 2.16 -13.08 26.71
N PRO A 76 0.91 -13.50 27.00
CA PRO A 76 -0.21 -13.34 26.08
C PRO A 76 -0.65 -11.87 25.89
N VAL A 77 -0.14 -10.93 26.70
CA VAL A 77 -0.48 -9.49 26.61
C VAL A 77 0.56 -8.72 25.80
N VAL A 78 1.82 -9.17 25.76
CA VAL A 78 2.92 -8.43 25.09
C VAL A 78 3.79 -9.37 24.27
N ASN A 79 3.26 -9.85 23.14
CA ASN A 79 4.00 -10.65 22.17
C ASN A 79 3.87 -10.08 20.75
N ILE A 80 4.41 -8.89 20.56
CA ILE A 80 4.27 -8.14 19.30
C ILE A 80 4.83 -8.90 18.08
N ALA A 81 5.90 -9.68 18.27
CA ALA A 81 6.46 -10.53 17.21
C ALA A 81 5.46 -11.58 16.69
N HIS A 82 4.65 -12.16 17.60
CA HIS A 82 3.60 -13.11 17.24
C HIS A 82 2.42 -12.40 16.58
N ASP A 83 1.98 -11.29 17.14
CA ASP A 83 0.79 -10.58 16.64
C ASP A 83 1.05 -9.98 15.25
N TRP A 84 2.22 -9.42 15.02
CA TRP A 84 2.65 -8.98 13.69
C TRP A 84 2.68 -10.13 12.70
N ARG A 85 3.27 -11.28 13.07
CA ARG A 85 3.34 -12.48 12.21
C ARG A 85 1.99 -13.06 11.82
N GLY A 86 0.97 -12.90 12.68
CA GLY A 86 -0.39 -13.32 12.38
C GLY A 86 -1.21 -12.27 11.63
N SER A 87 -0.72 -11.04 11.52
CA SER A 87 -1.44 -9.91 10.93
C SER A 87 -1.29 -9.84 9.41
N MET A 88 -2.22 -9.13 8.76
CA MET A 88 -2.13 -8.84 7.32
C MET A 88 -0.87 -8.04 6.96
N MET A 89 -0.28 -7.28 7.88
CA MET A 89 0.94 -6.50 7.63
C MET A 89 2.14 -7.40 7.29
N SER A 90 2.37 -8.47 8.05
CA SER A 90 3.44 -9.44 7.74
C SER A 90 3.11 -10.36 6.56
N HIS A 91 1.85 -10.39 6.15
CA HIS A 91 1.39 -11.17 5.00
C HIS A 91 1.26 -10.34 3.72
N ALA A 92 1.42 -9.01 3.79
CA ALA A 92 1.14 -8.08 2.70
C ALA A 92 1.91 -8.39 1.41
N GLY A 93 3.17 -8.81 1.53
CA GLY A 93 4.06 -9.13 0.39
C GLY A 93 3.94 -10.54 -0.17
N ARG A 94 3.18 -11.42 0.48
CA ARG A 94 3.01 -12.83 0.09
C ARG A 94 1.56 -13.21 -0.19
N ASP A 95 0.64 -12.25 -0.11
CA ASP A 95 -0.76 -12.45 -0.43
C ASP A 95 -0.94 -12.71 -1.94
N PRO A 96 -1.46 -13.87 -2.36
CA PRO A 96 -1.68 -14.16 -3.78
C PRO A 96 -2.75 -13.26 -4.41
N ILE A 97 -3.71 -12.73 -3.64
CA ILE A 97 -4.71 -11.78 -4.15
C ILE A 97 -4.01 -10.47 -4.51
N PHE A 98 -3.11 -10.00 -3.66
CA PHE A 98 -2.29 -8.82 -3.93
C PHE A 98 -1.53 -8.97 -5.26
N TRP A 99 -0.79 -10.06 -5.46
CA TRP A 99 -0.01 -10.25 -6.69
C TRP A 99 -0.89 -10.40 -7.94
N ALA A 100 -2.07 -11.01 -7.81
CA ALA A 100 -3.04 -11.04 -8.90
C ALA A 100 -3.52 -9.63 -9.27
N THR A 101 -3.75 -8.76 -8.29
CA THR A 101 -4.16 -7.36 -8.55
C THR A 101 -3.03 -6.51 -9.11
N VAL A 102 -1.78 -6.70 -8.66
CA VAL A 102 -0.59 -6.05 -9.24
C VAL A 102 -0.46 -6.40 -10.72
N ALA A 103 -0.65 -7.67 -11.07
CA ALA A 103 -0.57 -8.11 -12.46
C ALA A 103 -1.64 -7.45 -13.36
N ILE A 104 -2.83 -7.14 -12.83
CA ILE A 104 -3.86 -6.39 -13.56
C ILE A 104 -3.51 -4.91 -13.63
N ALA A 105 -3.05 -4.30 -12.53
CA ALA A 105 -2.64 -2.91 -12.49
C ALA A 105 -1.53 -2.61 -13.52
N GLU A 106 -0.51 -3.47 -13.59
CA GLU A 106 0.56 -3.40 -14.60
C GLU A 106 0.03 -3.53 -16.05
N GLN A 107 -1.04 -4.29 -16.28
CA GLN A 107 -1.66 -4.39 -17.61
C GLN A 107 -2.46 -3.14 -17.97
N ASP A 108 -3.12 -2.51 -16.99
CA ASP A 108 -3.94 -1.33 -17.18
C ASP A 108 -3.09 -0.05 -17.29
N PHE A 109 -1.98 0.01 -16.53
CA PHE A 109 -1.01 1.10 -16.57
C PHE A 109 0.39 0.57 -16.23
N ASP A 110 1.23 0.39 -17.25
CA ASP A 110 2.60 -0.15 -17.15
C ASP A 110 3.43 0.66 -16.14
N GLY A 111 4.03 -0.01 -15.17
CA GLY A 111 4.80 0.61 -14.09
C GLY A 111 4.02 0.99 -12.84
N SER A 112 2.70 0.81 -12.81
CA SER A 112 1.85 1.16 -11.65
C SER A 112 2.04 0.25 -10.42
N GLY A 113 2.59 -0.96 -10.61
CA GLY A 113 2.90 -1.91 -9.55
C GLY A 113 3.93 -1.40 -8.55
N ASP A 114 4.77 -0.41 -8.92
CA ASP A 114 5.65 0.28 -7.97
C ASP A 114 4.88 0.84 -6.77
N LEU A 115 3.73 1.47 -7.02
CA LEU A 115 2.86 2.02 -5.97
C LEU A 115 2.31 0.93 -5.04
N CYS A 116 2.00 -0.24 -5.59
CA CYS A 116 1.52 -1.39 -4.83
C CYS A 116 2.61 -1.94 -3.91
N ILE A 117 3.83 -2.11 -4.45
CA ILE A 117 5.02 -2.57 -3.72
C ILE A 117 5.40 -1.55 -2.63
N ARG A 118 5.18 -0.25 -2.89
CA ARG A 118 5.27 0.86 -1.93
C ARG A 118 4.22 0.80 -0.80
N CYS A 119 3.35 -0.18 -0.74
CA CYS A 119 2.51 -0.38 0.46
C CYS A 119 2.70 -1.77 1.06
N HIS A 120 2.94 -2.77 0.21
CA HIS A 120 2.88 -4.17 0.60
C HIS A 120 4.23 -4.81 0.92
N THR A 121 5.35 -4.20 0.50
CA THR A 121 6.72 -4.72 0.73
C THR A 121 7.72 -3.58 0.95
N MET A 122 7.54 -2.87 2.06
CA MET A 122 8.15 -1.55 2.28
C MET A 122 9.66 -1.55 2.39
N GLY A 123 10.21 -2.54 3.08
CA GLY A 123 11.67 -2.72 3.15
C GLY A 123 12.28 -2.94 1.76
N GLY A 124 11.60 -3.72 0.91
CA GLY A 124 12.00 -3.96 -0.47
C GLY A 124 11.91 -2.72 -1.35
N TRP A 125 10.81 -1.99 -1.26
CA TRP A 125 10.61 -0.73 -1.99
C TRP A 125 11.66 0.31 -1.60
N LEU A 126 11.85 0.56 -0.30
CA LEU A 126 12.85 1.51 0.22
C LEU A 126 14.28 1.10 -0.15
N ALA A 127 14.54 -0.19 -0.36
CA ALA A 127 15.83 -0.69 -0.81
C ALA A 127 16.01 -0.71 -2.35
N GLY A 128 15.07 -0.12 -3.10
CA GLY A 128 15.16 0.01 -4.57
C GLY A 128 14.84 -1.27 -5.34
N ARG A 129 14.10 -2.20 -4.74
CA ARG A 129 13.73 -3.49 -5.36
C ARG A 129 12.31 -3.53 -5.90
N SER A 130 11.70 -2.37 -6.12
CA SER A 130 10.39 -2.26 -6.76
C SER A 130 10.43 -2.23 -8.29
N THR A 131 11.62 -2.18 -8.90
CA THR A 131 11.80 -2.31 -10.34
C THR A 131 12.59 -3.58 -10.69
N PRO A 132 12.07 -4.48 -11.56
CA PRO A 132 10.84 -4.34 -12.33
C PRO A 132 9.56 -4.32 -11.46
N THR A 133 8.55 -3.57 -11.91
CA THR A 133 7.34 -3.20 -11.14
C THR A 133 6.34 -4.34 -10.94
N ASP A 134 6.62 -5.50 -11.52
CA ASP A 134 5.95 -6.77 -11.23
C ASP A 134 6.44 -7.43 -9.92
N GLY A 135 7.42 -6.83 -9.24
CA GLY A 135 8.00 -7.33 -7.99
C GLY A 135 9.04 -8.43 -8.18
N SER A 136 9.44 -8.76 -9.40
CA SER A 136 10.43 -9.81 -9.70
C SER A 136 11.83 -9.55 -9.12
N ALA A 137 12.13 -8.29 -8.75
CA ALA A 137 13.37 -7.91 -8.08
C ALA A 137 13.32 -8.06 -6.54
N LEU A 138 12.15 -8.30 -5.96
CA LEU A 138 12.01 -8.50 -4.52
C LEU A 138 12.69 -9.80 -4.09
N THR A 139 13.32 -9.76 -2.91
CA THR A 139 13.87 -10.97 -2.30
C THR A 139 12.78 -11.76 -1.59
N GLN A 140 13.07 -13.02 -1.28
CA GLN A 140 12.17 -13.83 -0.45
C GLN A 140 11.94 -13.21 0.93
N ALA A 141 12.95 -12.51 1.49
CA ALA A 141 12.81 -11.79 2.75
C ALA A 141 11.80 -10.64 2.63
N ASP A 142 11.91 -9.80 1.59
CA ASP A 142 10.99 -8.68 1.37
C ASP A 142 9.52 -9.15 1.31
N ALA A 143 9.26 -10.23 0.57
CA ALA A 143 7.92 -10.81 0.45
C ALA A 143 7.42 -11.44 1.74
N ALA A 144 8.31 -12.04 2.55
CA ALA A 144 7.96 -12.67 3.82
C ALA A 144 7.74 -11.66 4.94
N GLU A 145 8.39 -10.50 4.88
CA GLU A 145 8.31 -9.43 5.88
C GLU A 145 7.15 -8.47 5.60
N GLY A 146 6.80 -8.22 4.34
CA GLY A 146 5.71 -7.32 3.98
C GLY A 146 5.91 -5.91 4.56
N VAL A 147 4.99 -5.47 5.42
CA VAL A 147 5.16 -4.25 6.24
C VAL A 147 5.94 -4.60 7.51
N SER A 148 7.23 -4.28 7.50
CA SER A 148 8.20 -4.64 8.55
C SER A 148 8.14 -3.72 9.79
N CYS A 149 8.70 -4.19 10.92
CA CYS A 149 8.78 -3.43 12.17
C CYS A 149 9.44 -2.05 11.96
N ASP A 150 10.55 -2.01 11.23
CA ASP A 150 11.35 -0.80 11.03
C ASP A 150 10.67 0.23 10.14
N THR A 151 9.80 -0.20 9.22
CA THR A 151 8.98 0.73 8.45
C THR A 151 8.08 1.55 9.37
N CYS A 152 7.41 0.89 10.33
CA CYS A 152 6.54 1.55 11.29
C CYS A 152 7.35 2.36 12.30
N HIS A 153 8.32 1.71 12.97
CA HIS A 153 9.10 2.30 14.06
C HIS A 153 10.15 3.32 13.61
N LYS A 154 10.29 3.60 12.32
CA LYS A 154 11.09 4.72 11.83
C LYS A 154 10.25 5.76 11.10
N MET A 155 8.93 5.58 11.00
CA MET A 155 8.06 6.55 10.36
C MET A 155 7.92 7.80 11.23
N THR A 156 8.16 8.96 10.66
CA THR A 156 7.89 10.25 11.29
C THR A 156 6.67 10.90 10.67
N ASN A 157 6.12 11.91 11.35
CA ASN A 157 5.07 12.72 10.76
C ASN A 157 5.63 13.49 9.55
N PRO A 158 5.05 13.35 8.33
CA PRO A 158 5.45 14.12 7.16
C PRO A 158 5.44 15.63 7.33
N ASP A 159 4.67 16.19 8.27
CA ASP A 159 4.66 17.62 8.57
C ASP A 159 5.93 18.13 9.31
N ASN A 160 6.83 17.23 9.73
CA ASN A 160 8.06 17.53 10.47
C ASN A 160 7.85 18.27 11.80
N SER A 161 6.67 18.13 12.42
CA SER A 161 6.31 18.80 13.68
C SER A 161 7.04 18.25 14.93
N GLU A 162 7.45 16.98 14.89
CA GLU A 162 8.04 16.27 16.03
C GLU A 162 9.42 15.69 15.68
N HIS A 163 9.44 14.66 14.83
CA HIS A 163 10.64 13.98 14.35
C HIS A 163 10.86 14.27 12.87
N ILE A 164 12.12 14.47 12.47
CA ILE A 164 12.47 14.73 11.08
C ILE A 164 12.73 13.41 10.36
N GLY A 165 11.97 13.17 9.31
CA GLY A 165 12.20 12.05 8.39
C GLY A 165 12.81 12.53 7.07
N VAL A 166 13.29 11.59 6.26
CA VAL A 166 13.92 11.89 4.98
C VAL A 166 12.87 12.17 3.93
N GLN A 167 12.88 13.38 3.36
CA GLN A 167 12.03 13.77 2.23
C GLN A 167 12.83 14.78 1.40
N ASN A 168 13.43 14.35 0.28
CA ASN A 168 14.27 15.23 -0.54
C ASN A 168 13.48 15.81 -1.71
N VAL A 169 13.73 17.08 -2.06
CA VAL A 169 13.12 17.74 -3.22
C VAL A 169 13.39 16.92 -4.50
N PRO A 170 12.38 16.67 -5.37
CA PRO A 170 11.01 17.22 -5.32
C PRO A 170 9.98 16.41 -4.50
N PHE A 171 10.38 15.35 -3.81
CA PHE A 171 9.50 14.40 -3.11
C PHE A 171 9.16 14.81 -1.67
N ILE A 172 8.56 15.99 -1.50
CA ILE A 172 8.13 16.49 -0.18
C ILE A 172 6.67 16.10 0.08
N ALA A 173 6.39 15.40 1.18
CA ALA A 173 5.04 14.96 1.54
C ALA A 173 4.37 15.89 2.57
N ASN A 174 4.49 17.20 2.35
CA ASN A 174 3.77 18.24 3.09
C ASN A 174 3.66 19.50 2.23
N ASP A 175 2.84 20.45 2.67
CA ASP A 175 2.59 21.71 1.95
C ASP A 175 3.62 22.83 2.22
N GLY A 176 4.62 22.58 3.09
CA GLY A 176 5.60 23.59 3.52
C GLY A 176 5.02 24.76 4.31
N GLY A 177 3.78 24.65 4.80
CA GLY A 177 3.09 25.66 5.59
C GLY A 177 3.68 25.89 6.97
N SER A 178 3.05 26.78 7.76
CA SER A 178 3.42 27.06 9.15
C SER A 178 2.18 27.18 10.05
N PRO A 179 1.74 26.09 10.71
CA PRO A 179 2.32 24.73 10.64
C PRO A 179 2.09 24.09 9.27
N ALA A 180 2.95 23.15 8.88
CA ALA A 180 2.79 22.41 7.64
C ALA A 180 1.64 21.40 7.76
N GLU A 181 0.90 21.18 6.69
CA GLU A 181 -0.03 20.07 6.53
C GLU A 181 0.75 18.86 5.99
N GLY A 182 0.86 17.79 6.80
CA GLY A 182 1.42 16.52 6.36
C GLY A 182 0.48 15.82 5.36
N HIS A 183 1.06 15.22 4.33
CA HIS A 183 0.31 14.42 3.37
C HIS A 183 0.18 12.98 3.86
N TYR A 184 -1.02 12.62 4.34
CA TYR A 184 -1.31 11.29 4.86
C TYR A 184 -2.11 10.49 3.84
N GLY A 185 -1.46 9.54 3.18
CA GLY A 185 -2.11 8.60 2.26
C GLY A 185 -1.18 8.11 1.16
N SER A 186 -1.57 7.01 0.52
CA SER A 186 -0.84 6.39 -0.60
C SER A 186 0.66 6.18 -0.32
N SER A 187 1.01 5.84 0.92
CA SER A 187 2.38 5.69 1.41
C SER A 187 3.28 6.91 1.12
N GLN A 188 2.75 8.13 1.25
CA GLN A 188 3.56 9.36 1.30
C GLN A 188 4.31 9.48 2.63
N LEU A 189 5.18 8.50 2.91
CA LEU A 189 5.83 8.31 4.20
C LEU A 189 7.05 9.22 4.36
N SER A 190 7.30 9.63 5.60
CA SER A 190 8.57 10.20 6.04
C SER A 190 9.26 9.17 6.93
N ILE A 191 10.48 8.74 6.58
CA ILE A 191 11.21 7.71 7.33
C ILE A 191 12.48 8.34 7.92
N SER A 192 12.65 8.22 9.23
CA SER A 192 13.86 8.65 9.93
C SER A 192 15.04 7.76 9.57
N ASN A 193 16.19 8.41 9.36
CA ASN A 193 17.47 7.73 9.20
C ASN A 193 18.22 7.55 10.54
N ASP A 194 17.63 7.98 11.65
CA ASP A 194 18.20 7.82 12.97
C ASP A 194 18.15 6.37 13.44
N ASN A 195 18.91 6.06 14.49
CA ASN A 195 18.98 4.73 15.09
C ASN A 195 17.80 4.44 16.04
N ALA A 196 17.19 5.48 16.60
CA ALA A 196 16.10 5.34 17.56
C ALA A 196 14.87 4.75 16.88
N LYS A 197 14.19 3.84 17.58
CA LYS A 197 12.87 3.35 17.21
C LYS A 197 11.80 4.24 17.86
N LEU A 198 10.88 4.73 17.06
CA LEU A 198 9.79 5.59 17.46
C LEU A 198 8.62 4.76 17.98
N GLY A 199 7.94 5.24 19.02
CA GLY A 199 6.78 4.56 19.57
C GLY A 199 5.94 5.48 20.44
N PRO A 200 4.72 5.08 20.80
CA PRO A 200 3.75 5.99 21.40
C PRO A 200 4.00 6.32 22.88
N TYR A 201 4.88 5.62 23.59
CA TYR A 201 4.98 5.71 25.06
C TYR A 201 6.26 6.41 25.53
N ALA A 202 6.13 7.39 26.42
CA ALA A 202 7.24 8.20 26.99
C ALA A 202 8.09 7.49 28.05
N ASP A 203 7.66 6.32 28.52
CA ASP A 203 8.25 5.59 29.64
C ASP A 203 8.67 4.16 29.27
N ALA A 204 8.73 3.87 27.97
CA ALA A 204 9.20 2.58 27.48
C ALA A 204 10.64 2.29 27.96
N VAL A 205 10.94 1.02 28.26
CA VAL A 205 12.28 0.57 28.71
C VAL A 205 12.83 -0.52 27.78
N PRO A 206 13.05 -0.25 26.48
CA PRO A 206 13.59 -1.23 25.55
C PRO A 206 15.11 -1.38 25.70
N LYS A 207 15.66 -2.42 25.06
CA LYS A 207 17.11 -2.71 25.04
C LYS A 207 17.87 -2.03 23.90
N HIS A 208 17.23 -1.12 23.17
CA HIS A 208 17.80 -0.34 22.08
C HIS A 208 17.43 1.14 22.22
N GLN A 209 18.04 2.01 21.42
CA GLN A 209 17.67 3.43 21.36
C GLN A 209 16.21 3.56 20.91
N TRP A 210 15.49 4.48 21.53
CA TRP A 210 14.08 4.72 21.25
C TRP A 210 13.75 6.16 21.60
N ASP A 211 12.72 6.71 20.95
CA ASP A 211 12.16 8.01 21.28
C ASP A 211 10.63 7.93 21.21
N GLU A 212 9.96 8.73 22.05
CA GLU A 212 8.51 8.86 22.01
C GLU A 212 8.09 9.57 20.73
N SER A 213 6.97 9.15 20.13
CA SER A 213 6.34 9.85 19.02
C SER A 213 4.83 9.97 19.19
N GLN A 214 4.33 11.20 19.22
CA GLN A 214 2.90 11.51 19.19
C GLN A 214 2.26 11.12 17.86
N PHE A 215 3.03 11.09 16.76
CA PHE A 215 2.53 10.60 15.48
C PHE A 215 2.04 9.14 15.59
N HIS A 216 2.73 8.29 16.36
CA HIS A 216 2.32 6.91 16.61
C HIS A 216 1.04 6.77 17.46
N ARG A 217 0.53 7.87 18.03
CA ARG A 217 -0.77 7.93 18.70
C ARG A 217 -1.88 8.47 17.79
N SER A 218 -1.51 9.05 16.64
CA SER A 218 -2.42 9.71 15.72
C SER A 218 -3.01 8.72 14.73
N VAL A 219 -4.28 8.95 14.38
CA VAL A 219 -4.96 8.29 13.25
C VAL A 219 -4.22 8.54 11.92
N ASP A 220 -3.48 9.65 11.81
CA ASP A 220 -2.73 10.01 10.61
C ASP A 220 -1.61 9.02 10.28
N PHE A 221 -1.07 8.33 11.29
CA PHE A 221 -0.08 7.26 11.10
C PHE A 221 -0.66 6.13 10.25
N CYS A 222 -1.80 5.59 10.66
CA CYS A 222 -2.53 4.57 9.90
C CYS A 222 -3.02 5.10 8.55
N GLY A 223 -3.49 6.35 8.54
CA GLY A 223 -3.96 7.04 7.34
C GLY A 223 -2.89 7.20 6.27
N SER A 224 -1.61 7.24 6.66
CA SER A 224 -0.50 7.35 5.71
C SER A 224 -0.42 6.18 4.72
N CYS A 225 -0.96 5.01 5.08
CA CYS A 225 -1.06 3.84 4.21
C CYS A 225 -2.51 3.49 3.83
N HIS A 226 -3.44 3.64 4.78
CA HIS A 226 -4.84 3.19 4.64
C HIS A 226 -5.81 4.28 4.17
N ASP A 227 -5.32 5.47 3.82
CA ASP A 227 -6.04 6.43 3.01
C ASP A 227 -5.44 6.43 1.60
N VAL A 228 -6.11 5.81 0.63
CA VAL A 228 -5.51 5.54 -0.69
C VAL A 228 -6.13 6.46 -1.73
N SER A 229 -5.26 7.24 -2.37
CA SER A 229 -5.58 8.11 -3.51
C SER A 229 -4.76 7.70 -4.72
N ASN A 230 -5.45 7.35 -5.80
CA ASN A 230 -4.83 6.89 -7.04
C ASN A 230 -4.15 8.08 -7.76
N PRO A 231 -2.81 8.11 -7.88
CA PRO A 231 -2.11 9.27 -8.46
C PRO A 231 -2.31 9.38 -9.98
N VAL A 232 -2.44 8.26 -10.68
CA VAL A 232 -2.69 8.23 -12.13
C VAL A 232 -4.05 8.85 -12.44
N VAL A 233 -5.09 8.46 -11.71
CA VAL A 233 -6.42 9.09 -11.78
C VAL A 233 -6.35 10.54 -11.33
N GLY A 234 -5.60 10.79 -10.24
CA GLY A 234 -5.35 12.11 -9.67
C GLY A 234 -4.84 13.13 -10.67
N ASP A 235 -4.11 12.69 -11.69
CA ASP A 235 -3.64 13.57 -12.75
C ASP A 235 -4.46 13.48 -14.03
N LEU A 236 -4.75 12.27 -14.51
CA LEU A 236 -5.19 12.10 -15.90
C LEU A 236 -6.71 12.01 -16.06
N ALA A 237 -7.46 11.73 -14.99
CA ALA A 237 -8.91 11.57 -15.08
C ALA A 237 -9.62 12.93 -15.15
N PRO A 238 -10.84 12.98 -15.72
CA PRO A 238 -11.68 14.17 -15.64
C PRO A 238 -11.84 14.63 -14.18
N ASN A 239 -11.64 15.93 -13.94
CA ASN A 239 -11.63 16.52 -12.60
C ASN A 239 -10.64 15.87 -11.62
N ASN A 240 -9.57 15.21 -12.09
CA ASN A 240 -8.53 14.61 -11.23
C ASN A 240 -9.06 13.51 -10.30
N GLY A 241 -10.22 12.94 -10.64
CA GLY A 241 -10.99 12.10 -9.72
C GLY A 241 -11.33 12.78 -8.40
N ALA A 242 -11.32 14.11 -8.30
CA ALA A 242 -11.53 14.84 -7.07
C ALA A 242 -13.02 15.04 -6.76
N GLN A 243 -13.39 15.06 -5.47
CA GLN A 243 -14.76 15.41 -5.04
C GLN A 243 -15.02 16.91 -5.17
N GLN A 244 -14.01 17.71 -4.87
CA GLN A 244 -14.00 19.16 -5.05
C GLN A 244 -13.00 19.49 -6.15
N VAL A 245 -13.30 20.49 -6.97
CA VAL A 245 -12.39 20.93 -8.04
C VAL A 245 -11.05 21.34 -7.41
N LEU A 246 -9.95 20.79 -7.92
CA LEU A 246 -8.62 21.19 -7.46
C LEU A 246 -8.31 22.62 -7.88
N GLU A 247 -7.53 23.32 -7.05
CA GLU A 247 -7.12 24.68 -7.35
C GLU A 247 -6.33 24.76 -8.66
N PRO A 248 -6.60 25.74 -9.53
CA PRO A 248 -5.87 25.88 -10.78
C PRO A 248 -4.35 25.99 -10.55
N GLY A 249 -3.58 25.20 -11.28
CA GLY A 249 -2.11 25.20 -11.20
C GLY A 249 -1.53 24.19 -10.21
N THR A 250 -2.34 23.45 -9.46
CA THR A 250 -1.86 22.34 -8.60
C THR A 250 -1.79 20.99 -9.32
N PHE A 251 -2.03 20.98 -10.63
CA PHE A 251 -1.90 19.83 -11.53
C PHE A 251 -1.83 20.33 -12.98
N ASN A 252 -1.24 19.57 -13.90
CA ASN A 252 -1.26 19.89 -15.33
C ASN A 252 -2.20 19.01 -16.17
N GLY A 253 -2.59 17.84 -15.66
CA GLY A 253 -3.43 16.87 -16.36
C GLY A 253 -2.84 16.31 -17.65
N LEU A 254 -1.51 16.37 -17.80
CA LEU A 254 -0.80 15.91 -18.99
C LEU A 254 -0.03 14.63 -18.69
N LEU A 255 -0.19 13.64 -19.57
CA LEU A 255 0.61 12.41 -19.58
C LEU A 255 2.05 12.73 -20.02
N ASP A 256 3.01 12.24 -19.25
CA ASP A 256 4.42 12.25 -19.59
C ASP A 256 4.72 11.29 -20.73
N THR A 257 5.38 11.79 -21.76
CA THR A 257 5.82 10.99 -22.90
C THR A 257 7.12 11.57 -23.44
N ILE A 258 7.86 10.78 -24.24
CA ILE A 258 9.10 11.23 -24.90
C ILE A 258 8.92 12.52 -25.70
N ILE A 259 7.73 12.75 -26.28
CA ILE A 259 7.44 13.93 -27.11
C ILE A 259 6.75 15.06 -26.33
N ASN A 260 6.30 14.80 -25.10
CA ASN A 260 5.64 15.76 -24.23
C ASN A 260 6.12 15.55 -22.77
N PRO A 261 7.41 15.80 -22.48
CA PRO A 261 7.96 15.57 -21.17
C PRO A 261 7.31 16.51 -20.15
N GLN A 262 6.90 15.97 -19.01
CA GLN A 262 6.30 16.69 -17.90
C GLN A 262 7.25 16.69 -16.69
N SER A 263 7.07 17.66 -15.79
CA SER A 263 7.75 17.66 -14.49
C SER A 263 6.89 16.95 -13.45
N ILE A 264 7.52 16.19 -12.56
CA ILE A 264 6.84 15.56 -11.42
C ILE A 264 6.20 16.61 -10.48
N GLU A 265 6.79 17.80 -10.39
CA GLU A 265 6.26 18.91 -9.59
C GLU A 265 4.95 19.48 -10.15
N THR A 266 4.52 19.06 -11.34
CA THR A 266 3.24 19.48 -11.93
C THR A 266 2.11 18.49 -11.70
N LYS A 267 2.36 17.45 -10.90
CA LYS A 267 1.42 16.36 -10.60
C LYS A 267 0.59 16.67 -9.36
N ALA A 268 -0.66 16.23 -9.38
CA ALA A 268 -1.64 16.47 -8.31
C ALA A 268 -1.14 15.93 -6.97
N ALA A 269 -0.51 14.75 -6.98
CA ALA A 269 0.05 14.11 -5.79
C ALA A 269 1.15 14.94 -5.10
N PHE A 270 1.84 15.82 -5.84
CA PHE A 270 2.94 16.65 -5.34
C PHE A 270 2.50 18.03 -4.86
N ASN A 271 1.27 18.45 -5.18
CA ASN A 271 0.76 19.79 -4.88
C ASN A 271 -0.53 19.80 -4.07
N ASN A 272 -1.10 18.63 -3.78
CA ASN A 272 -2.35 18.51 -3.03
C ASN A 272 -2.24 17.35 -2.03
N PRO A 273 -2.84 17.48 -0.84
CA PRO A 273 -2.92 16.36 0.09
C PRO A 273 -3.77 15.21 -0.51
N PRO A 274 -3.44 13.94 -0.18
CA PRO A 274 -4.06 12.75 -0.76
C PRO A 274 -5.58 12.81 -0.86
N TYR A 275 -6.26 13.21 0.23
CA TYR A 275 -7.71 13.27 0.28
C TYR A 275 -8.37 14.21 -0.74
N LYS A 276 -7.63 15.05 -1.47
CA LYS A 276 -8.20 15.94 -2.51
C LYS A 276 -8.28 15.35 -3.92
N TYR A 277 -7.55 14.28 -4.26
CA TYR A 277 -7.49 13.76 -5.64
C TYR A 277 -7.66 12.23 -5.74
N GLY A 278 -7.91 11.70 -6.93
CA GLY A 278 -7.90 10.24 -7.17
C GLY A 278 -8.96 9.45 -6.40
N VAL A 279 -10.14 10.05 -6.16
CA VAL A 279 -11.22 9.58 -5.26
C VAL A 279 -12.07 8.44 -5.86
N VAL A 280 -11.78 7.98 -7.08
CA VAL A 280 -12.72 7.11 -7.84
C VAL A 280 -12.95 5.71 -7.23
N GLU A 281 -12.15 5.28 -6.24
CA GLU A 281 -12.21 3.95 -5.61
C GLU A 281 -12.39 3.98 -4.07
N ARG A 282 -12.77 5.13 -3.50
CA ARG A 282 -12.60 5.40 -2.07
C ARG A 282 -13.53 4.72 -1.07
N THR A 283 -14.49 3.89 -1.48
CA THR A 283 -15.45 3.31 -0.53
C THR A 283 -14.88 2.24 0.41
N PHE A 284 -13.69 1.67 0.13
CA PHE A 284 -13.08 0.61 0.95
C PHE A 284 -11.70 0.95 1.52
N SER A 285 -11.14 2.09 1.13
CA SER A 285 -9.76 2.50 1.42
C SER A 285 -9.66 3.90 2.07
N GLU A 286 -10.75 4.42 2.65
CA GLU A 286 -10.76 5.69 3.40
C GLU A 286 -10.76 5.40 4.91
N TYR A 287 -9.63 4.95 5.45
CA TYR A 287 -9.48 4.79 6.90
C TYR A 287 -9.80 6.10 7.66
N LYS A 288 -9.39 7.25 7.11
CA LYS A 288 -9.59 8.56 7.76
C LYS A 288 -11.02 9.10 7.66
N ALA A 289 -11.80 8.67 6.66
CA ALA A 289 -13.22 9.05 6.55
C ALA A 289 -14.13 8.15 7.40
N GLY A 290 -13.63 7.00 7.86
CA GLY A 290 -14.36 6.10 8.74
C GLY A 290 -14.67 6.73 10.10
N LEU A 291 -15.88 6.50 10.63
CA LEU A 291 -16.26 7.01 11.95
C LEU A 291 -15.50 6.32 13.10
N LEU A 292 -15.11 5.05 12.91
CA LEU A 292 -14.45 4.28 13.97
C LEU A 292 -13.09 4.88 14.34
N SER A 293 -12.26 5.25 13.35
CA SER A 293 -10.96 5.90 13.59
C SER A 293 -11.09 7.25 14.27
N GLN A 294 -12.25 7.91 14.18
CA GLN A 294 -12.55 9.18 14.85
C GLN A 294 -13.22 9.00 16.21
N THR A 295 -13.51 7.76 16.62
CA THR A 295 -14.18 7.45 17.89
C THR A 295 -13.17 7.25 19.00
N LEU A 296 -13.37 7.93 20.13
CA LEU A 296 -12.55 7.76 21.31
C LEU A 296 -12.75 6.37 21.92
N VAL A 297 -11.66 5.77 22.40
CA VAL A 297 -11.71 4.51 23.15
C VAL A 297 -12.52 4.66 24.44
N SER A 298 -12.47 5.85 25.06
CA SER A 298 -13.29 6.19 26.22
C SER A 298 -14.80 6.20 25.94
N ASP A 299 -15.20 6.35 24.68
CA ASP A 299 -16.60 6.35 24.25
C ASP A 299 -17.10 4.95 23.89
N TYR A 300 -16.34 3.88 24.20
CA TYR A 300 -16.71 2.50 23.91
C TYR A 300 -18.14 2.15 24.34
N ASP A 301 -18.58 2.60 25.52
CA ASP A 301 -19.91 2.32 26.04
C ASP A 301 -21.04 3.02 25.26
N ALA A 302 -20.72 4.03 24.45
CA ALA A 302 -21.67 4.69 23.55
C ALA A 302 -21.79 4.01 22.18
N LEU A 303 -20.93 3.03 21.87
CA LEU A 303 -20.95 2.33 20.58
C LEU A 303 -22.25 1.55 20.36
N PRO A 304 -22.67 1.37 19.09
CA PRO A 304 -23.64 0.35 18.69
C PRO A 304 -23.27 -1.04 19.23
N GLY A 305 -24.27 -1.84 19.60
CA GLY A 305 -24.06 -3.13 20.28
C GLY A 305 -23.27 -4.16 19.45
N ASP A 306 -23.36 -4.08 18.13
CA ASP A 306 -22.60 -4.89 17.17
C ASP A 306 -21.10 -4.51 17.09
N LEU A 307 -20.73 -3.29 17.51
CA LEU A 307 -19.34 -2.85 17.60
C LEU A 307 -18.69 -3.13 18.96
N LYS A 308 -19.44 -3.62 19.95
CA LYS A 308 -18.95 -3.95 21.30
C LYS A 308 -18.40 -5.37 21.43
N ALA A 309 -17.69 -5.85 20.42
CA ALA A 309 -17.18 -7.21 20.36
C ALA A 309 -15.86 -7.29 19.56
N GLY A 310 -15.22 -8.47 19.60
CA GLY A 310 -14.03 -8.77 18.79
C GLY A 310 -12.88 -7.82 19.05
N ALA A 311 -12.23 -7.34 17.98
CA ALA A 311 -11.06 -6.47 18.06
C ALA A 311 -11.32 -5.15 18.81
N ILE A 312 -12.52 -4.57 18.67
CA ILE A 312 -12.88 -3.31 19.34
C ILE A 312 -12.97 -3.51 20.86
N LEU A 313 -13.63 -4.58 21.31
CA LEU A 313 -13.67 -4.95 22.72
C LEU A 313 -12.27 -5.24 23.28
N ASN A 314 -11.43 -5.94 22.51
CA ASN A 314 -10.07 -6.25 22.92
C ASN A 314 -9.23 -4.97 23.07
N ALA A 315 -9.31 -4.04 22.11
CA ALA A 315 -8.63 -2.76 22.18
C ALA A 315 -9.08 -1.92 23.39
N TYR A 316 -10.40 -1.82 23.62
CA TYR A 316 -10.94 -1.13 24.79
C TYR A 316 -10.48 -1.77 26.10
N THR A 317 -10.54 -3.10 26.20
CA THR A 317 -10.12 -3.82 27.41
C THR A 317 -8.64 -3.63 27.69
N ALA A 318 -7.78 -3.69 26.66
CA ALA A 318 -6.35 -3.46 26.79
C ALA A 318 -6.04 -2.01 27.23
N ALA A 319 -6.68 -1.02 26.59
CA ALA A 319 -6.49 0.39 26.95
C ALA A 319 -7.00 0.70 28.37
N SER A 320 -8.07 0.03 28.81
CA SER A 320 -8.65 0.21 30.15
C SER A 320 -7.73 -0.24 31.29
N LEU A 321 -6.71 -1.07 31.01
CA LEU A 321 -5.73 -1.50 32.00
C LEU A 321 -4.94 -0.33 32.60
N ALA A 322 -4.78 0.76 31.85
CA ALA A 322 -4.14 2.00 32.32
C ALA A 322 -4.95 2.72 33.41
N GLY A 323 -6.23 2.36 33.62
CA GLY A 323 -7.08 2.99 34.62
C GLY A 323 -7.60 4.39 34.26
N ASN A 324 -7.30 4.89 33.05
CA ASN A 324 -7.69 6.21 32.56
C ASN A 324 -8.92 6.17 31.63
N GLY A 325 -9.81 5.19 31.82
CA GLY A 325 -11.05 5.11 31.05
C GLY A 325 -10.87 4.91 29.55
N GLY A 326 -9.72 4.37 29.10
CA GLY A 326 -9.41 4.13 27.69
C GLY A 326 -8.39 5.09 27.09
N ASP A 327 -8.13 6.22 27.75
CA ASP A 327 -7.08 7.17 27.34
C ASP A 327 -5.67 6.68 27.68
N TYR A 328 -4.66 7.35 27.15
CA TYR A 328 -3.25 7.08 27.50
C TYR A 328 -2.98 7.40 28.98
N GLU A 329 -1.90 6.84 29.52
CA GLU A 329 -1.53 7.03 30.95
C GLU A 329 -1.27 8.50 31.31
N ASP A 330 -0.78 9.29 30.35
CA ASP A 330 -0.58 10.74 30.50
C ASP A 330 -1.85 11.58 30.30
N GLY A 331 -2.99 10.93 30.03
CA GLY A 331 -4.29 11.57 29.82
C GLY A 331 -4.54 12.07 28.40
N SER A 332 -3.65 11.80 27.43
CA SER A 332 -3.97 12.10 26.04
C SER A 332 -5.08 11.20 25.52
N ALA A 333 -5.96 11.76 24.67
CA ALA A 333 -7.03 11.01 24.04
C ALA A 333 -6.50 9.81 23.23
N ARG A 334 -7.21 8.68 23.31
CA ARG A 334 -6.96 7.51 22.45
C ARG A 334 -8.14 7.26 21.53
N TYR A 335 -7.87 7.00 20.26
CA TYR A 335 -8.88 6.66 19.25
C TYR A 335 -8.83 5.17 18.92
N PHE A 336 -9.94 4.63 18.39
CA PHE A 336 -9.93 3.30 17.76
C PHE A 336 -9.22 3.35 16.41
N SER A 337 -7.91 3.53 16.45
CA SER A 337 -7.01 3.47 15.31
C SER A 337 -6.44 2.06 15.12
N CYS A 338 -5.62 1.89 14.08
CA CYS A 338 -4.57 0.87 14.16
C CYS A 338 -3.54 1.31 15.23
#